data_AF-A0A3M9ZH81-F1
#
_entry.id   AF-A0A3M9ZH81-F1
#
_cell.length_a   1.000
_cell.length_b   1.000
_cell.length_c   1.000
_cell.angle_alpha   90.00
_cell.angle_beta   90.00
_cell.angle_gamma   90.00
#
_symmetry.space_group_name_H-M   'P 1'
#
loop_
_entity.id
_entity.type
_entity.pdbx_description
1 polymer ?
#
loop_
_entity_poly.entity_id
_entity_poly.type
_entity_poly.pdbx_seq_one_letter_code
_entity_poly.pdbx_strand_id
1 'polypeptide(L)'
;MKALDAVLLTLRANAEAEAEDGKSMPIGRTALQKLVYFESPRIGVDAWFYAHYYGPFSEGVSMEIARLWGHGLVREDAPTRTKPGYTYTLTKGGELLGERVAGENERDYAEIASIVRECRGFCELKQLQLAFASKIHYLRTHMDTKDPDLISTGRKIGWVMGEDDVSSGFRLLRRLGLDSQWRARA
;
A
#
# COMPACT_ATOMS: atom_id res chain seq x y z
N MET A 1 10.94 8.67 -5.63
CA MET A 1 9.88 8.62 -6.68
C MET A 1 8.74 9.57 -6.34
N LYS A 2 8.09 10.23 -7.31
CA LYS A 2 6.88 11.04 -7.03
C LYS A 2 5.71 10.15 -6.59
N ALA A 3 4.86 10.61 -5.68
CA ALA A 3 3.69 9.85 -5.24
C ALA A 3 2.74 9.47 -6.40
N LEU A 4 2.60 10.33 -7.41
CA LEU A 4 1.79 10.07 -8.60
C LEU A 4 2.28 8.81 -9.35
N ASP A 5 3.60 8.75 -9.59
CA ASP A 5 4.22 7.64 -10.30
C ASP A 5 4.14 6.36 -9.48
N ALA A 6 4.35 6.45 -8.15
CA ALA A 6 4.19 5.30 -7.26
C ALA A 6 2.76 4.71 -7.35
N VAL A 7 1.72 5.54 -7.19
CA VAL A 7 0.32 5.09 -7.30
C VAL A 7 0.02 4.44 -8.65
N LEU A 8 0.48 5.06 -9.75
CA LEU A 8 0.29 4.54 -11.09
C LEU A 8 0.98 3.18 -11.26
N LEU A 9 2.23 3.06 -10.81
CA LEU A 9 3.03 1.85 -10.90
C LEU A 9 2.50 0.74 -9.99
N THR A 10 1.98 1.05 -8.80
CA THR A 10 1.30 0.07 -7.93
C THR A 10 0.08 -0.53 -8.63
N LEU A 11 -0.75 0.31 -9.26
CA LEU A 11 -1.92 -0.14 -10.02
C LEU A 11 -1.51 -0.97 -11.24
N ARG A 12 -0.42 -0.61 -11.92
CA ARG A 12 0.13 -1.38 -13.03
C ARG A 12 0.63 -2.75 -12.58
N ALA A 13 1.49 -2.79 -11.56
CA ALA A 13 2.00 -4.04 -10.99
C ALA A 13 0.87 -4.99 -10.59
N ASN A 14 -0.22 -4.44 -10.05
CA ASN A 14 -1.41 -5.22 -9.75
C ASN A 14 -2.13 -5.75 -10.99
N ALA A 15 -2.25 -4.95 -12.05
CA ALA A 15 -2.86 -5.37 -13.31
C ALA A 15 -2.01 -6.46 -14.01
N GLU A 16 -0.68 -6.36 -13.98
CA GLU A 16 0.22 -7.37 -14.54
C GLU A 16 0.16 -8.70 -13.79
N ALA A 17 0.08 -8.66 -12.45
CA ALA A 17 -0.07 -9.86 -11.63
C ALA A 17 -1.38 -10.64 -11.91
N GLU A 18 -2.34 -10.05 -12.63
CA GLU A 18 -3.63 -10.62 -13.01
C GLU A 18 -3.68 -11.09 -14.48
N ALA A 19 -2.67 -10.76 -15.29
CA ALA A 19 -2.68 -11.03 -16.73
C ALA A 19 -2.70 -12.54 -17.08
N GLU A 20 -2.62 -13.43 -16.10
CA GLU A 20 -2.84 -14.88 -16.26
C GLU A 20 -4.33 -15.24 -16.45
N ASP A 21 -5.29 -14.40 -16.01
CA ASP A 21 -6.75 -14.68 -16.08
C ASP A 21 -7.58 -13.60 -16.85
N GLY A 22 -6.93 -12.56 -17.40
CA GLY A 22 -7.55 -11.61 -18.32
C GLY A 22 -8.55 -10.60 -17.73
N LYS A 23 -8.62 -10.44 -16.39
CA LYS A 23 -9.39 -9.38 -15.71
C LYS A 23 -8.55 -8.68 -14.66
N SER A 24 -8.23 -7.40 -14.86
CA SER A 24 -7.60 -6.57 -13.83
C SER A 24 -8.50 -6.50 -12.59
N MET A 25 -8.09 -7.13 -11.48
CA MET A 25 -8.81 -7.00 -10.21
C MET A 25 -8.66 -5.60 -9.61
N PRO A 26 -9.76 -4.95 -9.24
CA PRO A 26 -9.71 -3.63 -8.62
C PRO A 26 -8.99 -3.64 -7.26
N ILE A 27 -8.19 -2.60 -6.97
CA ILE A 27 -7.56 -2.41 -5.66
C ILE A 27 -8.42 -1.48 -4.81
N GLY A 28 -8.74 -1.86 -3.57
CA GLY A 28 -9.43 -0.97 -2.63
C GLY A 28 -8.56 0.23 -2.19
N ARG A 29 -9.18 1.39 -1.95
CA ARG A 29 -8.49 2.63 -1.52
C ARG A 29 -7.50 2.42 -0.37
N THR A 30 -7.93 1.71 0.68
CA THR A 30 -7.09 1.43 1.84
C THR A 30 -5.92 0.53 1.49
N ALA A 31 -6.14 -0.50 0.67
CA ALA A 31 -5.08 -1.40 0.23
C ALA A 31 -4.02 -0.65 -0.59
N LEU A 32 -4.44 0.22 -1.52
CA LEU A 32 -3.55 1.06 -2.31
C LEU A 32 -2.69 1.98 -1.44
N GLN A 33 -3.30 2.63 -0.43
CA GLN A 33 -2.57 3.41 0.57
C GLN A 33 -1.50 2.58 1.31
N LYS A 34 -1.78 1.31 1.62
CA LYS A 34 -0.82 0.44 2.35
C LYS A 34 0.30 -0.05 1.45
N LEU A 35 0.01 -0.36 0.19
CA LEU A 35 1.01 -0.74 -0.78
C LEU A 35 2.04 0.39 -0.97
N VAL A 36 1.59 1.61 -1.25
CA VAL A 36 2.49 2.78 -1.37
C VAL A 36 3.27 3.04 -0.08
N TYR A 37 2.64 2.83 1.09
CA TYR A 37 3.35 2.89 2.36
C TYR A 37 4.49 1.87 2.48
N PHE A 38 4.28 0.61 2.06
CA PHE A 38 5.34 -0.41 2.09
C PHE A 38 6.43 -0.20 1.04
N GLU A 39 6.10 0.44 -0.08
CA GLU A 39 7.05 0.85 -1.12
C GLU A 39 7.95 1.99 -0.64
N SER A 40 7.41 2.93 0.15
CA SER A 40 8.08 4.16 0.55
C SER A 40 9.49 3.97 1.16
N PRO A 41 9.72 3.04 2.10
CA PRO A 41 11.06 2.77 2.65
C PRO A 41 12.07 2.20 1.64
N ARG A 42 11.61 1.58 0.54
CA ARG A 42 12.48 0.91 -0.43
C ARG A 42 12.93 1.83 -1.56
N ILE A 43 12.02 2.67 -2.05
CA ILE A 43 12.24 3.48 -3.27
C ILE A 43 12.13 4.99 -3.01
N GLY A 44 11.93 5.41 -1.76
CA GLY A 44 11.85 6.82 -1.39
C GLY A 44 10.68 7.53 -2.09
N VAL A 45 9.45 7.07 -1.87
CA VAL A 45 8.26 7.76 -2.38
C VAL A 45 8.12 9.10 -1.67
N ASP A 46 7.90 10.16 -2.46
CA ASP A 46 7.62 11.52 -1.99
C ASP A 46 6.19 11.61 -1.44
N ALA A 47 5.96 10.97 -0.30
CA ALA A 47 4.69 10.92 0.39
C ALA A 47 4.92 10.91 1.91
N TRP A 48 4.22 11.80 2.61
CA TRP A 48 4.20 11.82 4.06
C TRP A 48 3.08 10.94 4.60
N PHE A 49 3.40 10.09 5.59
CA PHE A 49 2.43 9.21 6.24
C PHE A 49 2.29 9.54 7.73
N TYR A 50 1.06 9.60 8.21
CA TYR A 50 0.74 9.79 9.62
C TYR A 50 -0.24 8.74 10.12
N ALA A 51 -0.31 8.55 11.44
CA ALA A 51 -1.25 7.63 12.06
C ALA A 51 -2.69 8.08 11.83
N HIS A 52 -3.49 7.25 11.16
CA HIS A 52 -4.92 7.47 10.90
C HIS A 52 -5.74 6.21 11.28
N TYR A 53 -7.07 6.25 11.22
CA TYR A 53 -7.97 5.19 11.70
C TYR A 53 -7.61 3.76 11.23
N TYR A 54 -7.33 3.58 9.93
CA TYR A 54 -6.94 2.29 9.34
C TYR A 54 -5.42 2.07 9.30
N GLY A 55 -4.63 2.78 10.11
CA GLY A 55 -3.17 2.74 10.07
C GLY A 55 -2.57 3.96 9.37
N PRO A 56 -1.28 3.88 8.95
CA PRO A 56 -0.59 4.96 8.26
C PRO A 56 -1.32 5.41 7.01
N PHE A 57 -1.50 6.71 6.83
CA PHE A 57 -2.23 7.29 5.72
C PHE A 57 -1.50 8.50 5.17
N SER A 58 -1.57 8.68 3.86
CA SER A 58 -1.05 9.85 3.17
C SER A 58 -2.16 10.58 2.41
N GLU A 59 -2.36 11.85 2.75
CA GLU A 59 -3.21 12.76 1.96
C GLU A 59 -2.64 12.95 0.55
N GLY A 60 -1.31 13.01 0.41
CA GLY A 60 -0.64 13.08 -0.88
C GLY A 60 -1.02 11.91 -1.78
N VAL A 61 -0.92 10.67 -1.29
CA VAL A 61 -1.35 9.49 -2.05
C VAL A 61 -2.83 9.57 -2.44
N SER A 62 -3.71 10.04 -1.54
CA SER A 62 -5.14 10.22 -1.86
C SER A 62 -5.37 11.25 -2.96
N MET A 63 -4.64 12.37 -2.90
CA MET A 63 -4.70 13.42 -3.91
C MET A 63 -4.22 12.93 -5.27
N GLU A 64 -3.15 12.13 -5.31
CA GLU A 64 -2.62 11.60 -6.57
C GLU A 64 -3.54 10.53 -7.18
N ILE A 65 -4.22 9.71 -6.36
CA ILE A 65 -5.31 8.84 -6.86
C ILE A 65 -6.41 9.68 -7.52
N ALA A 66 -6.85 10.76 -6.86
CA ALA A 66 -7.88 11.65 -7.39
C ALA A 66 -7.42 12.36 -8.67
N ARG A 67 -6.13 12.73 -8.76
CA ARG A 67 -5.53 13.32 -9.96
C ARG A 67 -5.53 12.34 -11.13
N LEU A 68 -5.09 11.10 -10.93
CA LEU A 68 -5.13 10.06 -11.97
C LEU A 68 -6.55 9.78 -12.45
N TRP A 69 -7.52 9.74 -11.52
CA TRP A 69 -8.94 9.63 -11.86
C TRP A 69 -9.44 10.84 -12.67
N GLY A 70 -9.12 12.06 -12.24
CA GLY A 70 -9.51 13.30 -12.93
C GLY A 70 -8.94 13.43 -14.34
N HIS A 71 -7.79 12.80 -14.62
CA HIS A 71 -7.21 12.70 -15.96
C HIS A 71 -7.71 11.49 -16.79
N GLY A 72 -8.65 10.70 -16.27
CA GLY A 72 -9.18 9.52 -16.96
C GLY A 72 -8.18 8.36 -17.10
N LEU A 73 -7.10 8.35 -16.31
CA LEU A 73 -6.08 7.29 -16.30
C LEU A 73 -6.47 6.14 -15.36
N VAL A 74 -7.31 6.44 -14.38
CA VAL A 74 -7.84 5.47 -13.41
C VAL A 74 -9.36 5.53 -13.40
N ARG A 75 -10.00 4.36 -13.42
CA ARG A 75 -11.43 4.19 -13.14
C ARG A 75 -11.61 3.93 -11.66
N GLU A 76 -12.51 4.69 -11.04
CA GLU A 76 -12.98 4.48 -9.68
C GLU A 76 -14.36 3.81 -9.73
N ASP A 77 -14.50 2.65 -9.10
CA ASP A 77 -15.79 2.01 -8.87
C ASP A 77 -16.31 2.38 -7.49
N ALA A 78 -17.53 2.90 -7.44
CA ALA A 78 -18.17 3.32 -6.20
C ALA A 78 -18.54 2.11 -5.31
N PRO A 79 -18.59 2.31 -3.97
CA PRO A 79 -19.09 1.30 -3.05
C PRO A 79 -20.48 0.82 -3.44
N THR A 80 -20.71 -0.48 -3.36
CA THR A 80 -22.04 -1.09 -3.50
C THR A 80 -22.43 -1.80 -2.21
N ARG A 81 -23.70 -2.21 -2.10
CA ARG A 81 -24.17 -3.00 -0.96
C ARG A 81 -23.34 -4.27 -0.72
N THR A 82 -22.76 -4.86 -1.77
CA THR A 82 -21.96 -6.09 -1.69
C THR A 82 -20.46 -5.85 -1.69
N LYS A 83 -20.01 -4.63 -2.00
CA LYS A 83 -18.59 -4.22 -2.03
C LYS A 83 -18.44 -2.89 -1.30
N PRO A 84 -18.27 -2.91 0.04
CA PRO A 84 -18.10 -1.68 0.81
C PRO A 84 -16.69 -1.12 0.59
N GLY A 85 -16.58 -0.07 -0.22
CA GLY A 85 -15.34 0.66 -0.44
C GLY A 85 -15.13 1.04 -1.91
N TYR A 86 -14.42 2.14 -2.13
CA TYR A 86 -13.96 2.53 -3.45
C TYR A 86 -12.84 1.62 -3.93
N THR A 87 -12.91 1.20 -5.19
CA THR A 87 -11.85 0.42 -5.84
C THR A 87 -11.35 1.07 -7.11
N TYR A 88 -10.10 0.79 -7.47
CA TYR A 88 -9.41 1.44 -8.58
C TYR A 88 -8.86 0.42 -9.57
N THR A 89 -9.02 0.72 -10.86
CA THR A 89 -8.40 0.01 -11.98
C THR A 89 -7.80 1.00 -12.96
N LEU A 90 -6.73 0.62 -13.67
CA LEU A 90 -6.24 1.42 -14.78
C LEU A 90 -7.26 1.44 -15.92
N THR A 91 -7.32 2.56 -16.62
CA THR A 91 -7.90 2.62 -17.97
C THR A 91 -6.82 2.25 -18.99
N LYS A 92 -7.20 2.06 -20.25
CA LYS A 92 -6.22 1.85 -21.33
C LYS A 92 -5.17 2.97 -21.41
N GLY A 93 -5.57 4.22 -21.16
CA GLY A 93 -4.64 5.34 -21.09
C GLY A 93 -3.68 5.24 -19.90
N GLY A 94 -4.19 4.83 -18.74
CA GLY A 94 -3.37 4.55 -17.55
C GLY A 94 -2.40 3.39 -17.75
N GLU A 95 -2.80 2.33 -18.45
CA GLU A 95 -1.92 1.20 -18.79
C GLU A 95 -0.74 1.64 -19.65
N LEU A 96 -1.00 2.39 -20.74
CA LEU A 96 0.04 2.91 -21.64
C LEU A 96 0.98 3.88 -20.93
N LEU A 97 0.43 4.79 -20.11
CA LEU A 97 1.27 5.69 -19.32
C LEU A 97 2.11 4.92 -18.31
N GLY A 98 1.49 3.96 -17.61
CA GLY A 98 2.17 3.10 -16.64
C GLY A 98 3.30 2.31 -17.28
N GLU A 99 3.13 1.82 -18.51
CA GLU A 99 4.16 1.09 -19.25
C GLU A 99 5.38 1.97 -19.49
N ARG A 100 5.15 3.19 -19.99
CA ARG A 100 6.22 4.16 -20.23
C ARG A 100 6.94 4.52 -18.92
N VAL A 101 6.19 4.87 -17.87
CA VAL A 101 6.76 5.25 -16.57
C VAL A 101 7.51 4.07 -15.94
N ALA A 102 7.03 2.83 -16.11
CA ALA A 102 7.71 1.64 -15.64
C ALA A 102 9.07 1.45 -16.35
N GLY A 103 9.12 1.63 -17.68
CA GLY A 103 10.37 1.59 -18.45
C GLY A 103 11.35 2.72 -18.11
N GLU A 104 10.85 3.88 -17.69
CA GLU A 104 11.69 4.98 -17.20
C GLU A 104 12.22 4.74 -15.77
N ASN A 105 11.59 3.84 -15.01
CA ASN A 105 11.86 3.58 -13.59
C ASN A 105 12.03 2.08 -13.31
N GLU A 106 12.69 1.32 -14.20
CA GLU A 106 12.70 -0.16 -14.18
C GLU A 106 13.04 -0.77 -12.82
N ARG A 107 14.07 -0.23 -12.15
CA ARG A 107 14.51 -0.72 -10.83
C ARG A 107 13.45 -0.51 -9.76
N ASP A 108 12.92 0.71 -9.66
CA ASP A 108 11.90 1.02 -8.65
C ASP A 108 10.61 0.28 -8.95
N TYR A 109 10.26 0.12 -10.23
CA TYR A 109 9.12 -0.67 -10.65
C TYR A 109 9.24 -2.14 -10.26
N ALA A 110 10.43 -2.74 -10.39
CA ALA A 110 10.68 -4.12 -9.97
C ALA A 110 10.43 -4.31 -8.46
N GLU A 111 10.84 -3.34 -7.62
CA GLU A 111 10.56 -3.36 -6.19
C GLU A 111 9.06 -3.22 -5.89
N ILE A 112 8.36 -2.28 -6.55
CA ILE A 112 6.90 -2.12 -6.43
C ILE A 112 6.20 -3.43 -6.82
N ALA A 113 6.56 -4.01 -7.97
CA ALA A 113 5.97 -5.25 -8.45
C ALA A 113 6.20 -6.42 -7.50
N SER A 114 7.39 -6.50 -6.89
CA SER A 114 7.67 -7.50 -5.87
C SER A 114 6.81 -7.31 -4.61
N ILE A 115 6.67 -6.08 -4.11
CA ILE A 115 5.83 -5.79 -2.94
C ILE A 115 4.36 -6.14 -3.20
N VAL A 116 3.82 -5.70 -4.34
CA VAL A 116 2.43 -5.99 -4.73
C VAL A 116 2.21 -7.50 -4.82
N ARG A 117 3.13 -8.23 -5.45
CA ARG A 117 3.07 -9.70 -5.56
C ARG A 117 3.08 -10.39 -4.20
N GLU A 118 3.98 -9.99 -3.29
CA GLU A 118 4.05 -10.56 -1.94
C GLU A 118 2.79 -10.28 -1.11
N CYS A 119 2.31 -9.04 -1.11
CA CYS A 119 1.06 -8.66 -0.43
C CYS A 119 -0.14 -9.44 -0.97
N ARG A 120 -0.21 -9.62 -2.30
CA ARG A 120 -1.25 -10.39 -2.97
C ARG A 120 -1.16 -11.87 -2.63
N GLY A 121 0.00 -12.50 -2.77
CA GLY A 121 0.21 -13.90 -2.43
C GLY A 121 0.01 -14.20 -0.93
N PHE A 122 0.12 -13.18 -0.06
CA PHE A 122 -0.13 -13.34 1.37
C PHE A 122 -1.60 -13.19 1.77
N CYS A 123 -2.32 -12.21 1.20
CA CYS A 123 -3.67 -11.86 1.68
C CYS A 123 -4.65 -11.40 0.59
N GLU A 124 -4.36 -11.61 -0.69
CA GLU A 124 -5.19 -11.17 -1.82
C GLU A 124 -5.50 -9.67 -1.77
N LEU A 125 -4.55 -8.87 -1.26
CA LEU A 125 -4.70 -7.43 -1.04
C LEU A 125 -5.90 -7.05 -0.15
N LYS A 126 -6.35 -7.95 0.73
CA LYS A 126 -7.40 -7.66 1.70
C LYS A 126 -6.95 -6.54 2.64
N GLN A 127 -7.72 -5.46 2.64
CA GLN A 127 -7.37 -4.20 3.30
C GLN A 127 -7.03 -4.35 4.80
N LEU A 128 -7.69 -5.26 5.51
CA LEU A 128 -7.54 -5.39 6.96
C LEU A 128 -6.17 -5.97 7.33
N GLN A 129 -5.72 -7.00 6.61
CA GLN A 129 -4.41 -7.63 6.80
C GLN A 129 -3.27 -6.65 6.50
N LEU A 130 -3.39 -5.87 5.41
CA LEU A 130 -2.43 -4.82 5.07
C LEU A 130 -2.43 -3.69 6.12
N ALA A 131 -3.61 -3.33 6.64
CA ALA A 131 -3.73 -2.34 7.71
C ALA A 131 -3.00 -2.78 8.98
N PHE A 132 -3.12 -4.04 9.41
CA PHE A 132 -2.40 -4.52 10.59
C PHE A 132 -0.89 -4.51 10.41
N ALA A 133 -0.38 -5.02 9.29
CA ALA A 133 1.06 -4.99 9.00
C ALA A 133 1.61 -3.55 8.96
N SER A 134 0.90 -2.62 8.32
CA SER A 134 1.33 -1.21 8.25
C SER A 134 1.29 -0.52 9.62
N LYS A 135 0.28 -0.80 10.46
CA LYS A 135 0.21 -0.32 11.84
C LYS A 135 1.42 -0.77 12.66
N ILE A 136 1.74 -2.06 12.62
CA ILE A 136 2.90 -2.64 13.33
C ILE A 136 4.19 -1.99 12.86
N HIS A 137 4.39 -1.89 11.54
CA HIS A 137 5.57 -1.25 10.98
C HIS A 137 5.69 0.20 11.45
N TYR A 138 4.59 0.96 11.42
CA TYR A 138 4.57 2.37 11.82
C TYR A 138 4.90 2.55 13.30
N LEU A 139 4.27 1.77 14.19
CA LEU A 139 4.57 1.81 15.62
C LEU A 139 6.06 1.56 15.87
N ARG A 140 6.66 0.57 15.19
CA ARG A 140 8.08 0.23 15.39
C ARG A 140 9.07 1.25 14.82
N THR A 141 8.64 2.07 13.87
CA THR A 141 9.53 2.99 13.13
C THR A 141 9.38 4.44 13.55
N HIS A 142 8.20 4.86 14.01
CA HIS A 142 7.87 6.25 14.31
C HIS A 142 7.56 6.50 15.79
N MET A 143 7.31 5.45 16.57
CA MET A 143 7.07 5.60 17.99
C MET A 143 8.31 5.11 18.74
N ASP A 144 8.82 5.95 19.65
CA ASP A 144 9.88 5.57 20.59
C ASP A 144 9.28 4.68 21.69
N THR A 145 8.94 3.44 21.31
CA THR A 145 8.27 2.53 22.22
C THR A 145 9.33 1.78 23.01
N LYS A 146 9.68 2.31 24.19
CA LYS A 146 10.26 1.48 25.26
C LYS A 146 9.33 0.32 25.65
N ASP A 147 8.05 0.43 25.30
CA ASP A 147 7.02 -0.58 25.46
C ASP A 147 7.12 -1.64 24.34
N PRO A 148 7.49 -2.90 24.64
CA PRO A 148 7.51 -3.97 23.64
C PRO A 148 6.10 -4.41 23.23
N ASP A 149 5.05 -3.99 23.96
CA ASP A 149 3.66 -4.35 23.66
C ASP A 149 3.05 -3.39 22.61
N LEU A 150 3.04 -3.88 21.37
CA LEU A 150 2.43 -3.20 20.23
C LEU A 150 0.92 -3.04 20.35
N ILE A 151 0.22 -3.94 21.06
CA ILE A 151 -1.24 -3.89 21.22
C ILE A 151 -1.58 -2.73 22.16
N SER A 152 -0.93 -2.68 23.31
CA SER A 152 -1.05 -1.55 24.26
C SER A 152 -0.71 -0.22 23.59
N THR A 153 0.41 -0.18 22.85
CA THR A 153 0.84 1.04 22.14
C THR A 153 -0.17 1.47 21.07
N GLY A 154 -0.63 0.55 20.24
CA GLY A 154 -1.64 0.84 19.22
C GLY A 154 -2.93 1.40 19.83
N ARG A 155 -3.37 0.82 20.96
CA ARG A 155 -4.59 1.27 21.66
C ARG A 155 -4.50 2.72 22.11
N LYS A 156 -3.31 3.20 22.53
CA LYS A 156 -3.09 4.61 22.94
C LYS A 156 -3.39 5.61 21.81
N ILE A 157 -3.28 5.18 20.55
CA ILE A 157 -3.60 6.00 19.36
C ILE A 157 -4.89 5.54 18.64
N GLY A 158 -5.75 4.78 19.33
CA GLY A 158 -7.04 4.34 18.82
C GLY A 158 -6.99 3.14 17.87
N TRP A 159 -5.85 2.45 17.74
CA TRP A 159 -5.76 1.23 16.95
C TRP A 159 -6.07 0.00 17.79
N VAL A 160 -7.12 -0.72 17.38
CA VAL A 160 -7.48 -2.02 17.94
C VAL A 160 -6.86 -3.11 17.07
N MET A 161 -6.08 -3.99 17.70
CA MET A 161 -5.44 -5.18 17.11
C MET A 161 -5.40 -6.28 18.18
N GLY A 162 -5.63 -7.53 17.78
CA GLY A 162 -5.41 -8.72 18.61
C GLY A 162 -4.03 -9.34 18.38
N GLU A 163 -3.72 -10.38 19.15
CA GLU A 163 -2.46 -11.13 18.98
C GLU A 163 -2.33 -11.77 17.60
N ASP A 164 -3.43 -12.31 17.06
CA ASP A 164 -3.46 -12.89 15.71
C ASP A 164 -3.19 -11.84 14.62
N ASP A 165 -3.71 -10.63 14.79
CA ASP A 165 -3.47 -9.50 13.88
C ASP A 165 -1.99 -9.11 13.88
N VAL A 166 -1.39 -9.05 15.08
CA VAL A 166 0.02 -8.75 15.27
C VAL A 166 0.90 -9.85 14.66
N SER A 167 0.60 -11.12 14.97
CA SER A 167 1.30 -12.29 14.43
C SER A 167 1.23 -12.34 12.90
N SER A 168 0.05 -12.13 12.33
CA SER A 168 -0.17 -12.08 10.89
C SER A 168 0.57 -10.93 10.23
N GLY A 169 0.52 -9.74 10.83
CA GLY A 169 1.23 -8.57 10.33
C GLY A 169 2.74 -8.76 10.32
N PHE A 170 3.33 -9.36 11.35
CA PHE A 170 4.76 -9.71 11.36
C PHE A 170 5.14 -10.74 10.30
N ARG A 171 4.27 -11.71 9.98
CA ARG A 171 4.54 -12.65 8.87
C ARG A 171 4.61 -11.91 7.53
N LEU A 172 3.70 -10.97 7.28
CA LEU A 172 3.74 -10.15 6.07
C LEU A 172 4.99 -9.26 6.04
N LEU A 173 5.29 -8.54 7.13
CA LEU A 173 6.49 -7.68 7.18
C LEU A 173 7.78 -8.45 6.94
N ARG A 174 7.89 -9.70 7.44
CA ARG A 174 9.03 -10.59 7.14
C ARG A 174 9.16 -10.92 5.66
N ARG A 175 8.05 -11.23 4.96
CA ARG A 175 8.06 -11.46 3.50
C ARG A 175 8.50 -10.23 2.73
N LEU A 176 8.09 -9.05 3.21
CA LEU A 176 8.48 -7.76 2.63
C LEU A 176 9.90 -7.32 3.04
N GLY A 177 10.59 -8.06 3.93
CA GLY A 177 11.87 -7.65 4.51
C GLY A 177 11.81 -6.31 5.24
N LEU A 178 10.68 -6.00 5.88
CA LEU A 178 10.40 -4.78 6.65
C LEU A 178 10.29 -5.06 8.16
N ASP A 179 10.77 -6.20 8.64
CA ASP A 179 10.66 -6.62 10.04
C ASP A 179 11.86 -6.23 10.92
N SER A 180 12.98 -5.79 10.33
CA SER A 180 14.11 -5.20 11.06
C SER A 180 13.84 -3.72 11.40
N GLN A 181 14.39 -3.22 12.51
CA GLN A 181 14.30 -1.79 12.88
C GLN A 181 14.88 -0.92 11.75
N TRP A 182 14.00 -0.33 10.94
CA TRP A 182 14.38 0.71 9.99
C TRP A 182 14.83 1.94 10.79
N ARG A 183 16.12 2.27 10.73
CA ARG A 183 16.64 3.58 11.12
C ARG A 183 16.59 4.45 9.86
N ALA A 184 15.64 5.39 9.81
CA ALA A 184 15.66 6.42 8.77
C ALA A 184 17.05 7.07 8.78
N ARG A 185 17.72 7.12 7.63
CA ARG A 185 18.91 7.95 7.47
C ARG A 185 18.45 9.41 7.58
N ALA A 186 18.94 10.08 8.63
CA ALA A 186 18.87 11.53 8.77
C ALA A 186 19.70 12.21 7.69
#